data_AF-A0A2V0PKM8-F1
#
_entry.id   AF-A0A2V0PKM8-F1
#
_cell.length_a   1.000
_cell.length_b   1.000
_cell.length_c   1.000
_cell.angle_alpha   90.00
_cell.angle_beta   90.00
_cell.angle_gamma   90.00
#
_symmetry.space_group_name_H-M   'P 1'
#
loop_
_entity.id
_entity.type
_entity.pdbx_description
1 polymer ?
#
loop_
_entity_poly.entity_id
_entity_poly.type
_entity_poly.pdbx_seq_one_letter_code
_entity_poly.pdbx_strand_id
1 'polypeptide(L)'
;VGLLPDASRVATFLLVLATYTCTVGALTSALTALCRTGAATGLAMNIMLLLWVLVGGYLVNPKSIPAGLRWVRCLSPMSYALEVLAANEMGDQIYSLRVTGYAEVEGLEGNLFLRELGLEPTRALESAIALAAFWAGSVALAFAATAFSLWRRTGGGWGRAGA
;
A
#
# COMPACT_ATOMS: atom_id res chain seq x y z
N VAL A 1 -9.96 3.23 -23.82
CA VAL A 1 -9.68 3.13 -22.37
C VAL A 1 -8.22 3.53 -22.17
N GLY A 2 -7.95 4.51 -21.29
CA GLY A 2 -6.75 5.37 -21.35
C GLY A 2 -5.51 4.91 -20.58
N LEU A 3 -5.22 3.60 -20.54
CA LEU A 3 -3.94 3.06 -20.04
C LEU A 3 -3.10 2.58 -21.24
N LEU A 4 -1.78 2.52 -21.08
CA LEU A 4 -0.89 2.01 -22.13
C LEU A 4 -1.26 0.56 -22.47
N PRO A 5 -1.52 0.23 -23.75
CA PRO A 5 -2.10 -1.06 -24.15
C PRO A 5 -1.11 -2.25 -24.07
N ASP A 6 0.07 -2.06 -23.48
CA ASP A 6 1.03 -3.13 -23.29
C ASP A 6 0.54 -4.14 -22.25
N ALA A 7 0.41 -5.39 -22.67
CA ALA A 7 -0.06 -6.48 -21.80
C ALA A 7 0.81 -6.65 -20.53
N SER A 8 2.11 -6.38 -20.62
CA SER A 8 3.04 -6.41 -19.49
C SER A 8 2.74 -5.32 -18.45
N ARG A 9 2.39 -4.10 -18.89
CA ARG A 9 2.04 -2.98 -18.01
C ARG A 9 0.73 -3.23 -17.30
N VAL A 10 -0.28 -3.72 -18.03
CA VAL A 10 -1.57 -4.12 -17.44
C VAL A 10 -1.40 -5.28 -16.45
N ALA A 11 -0.59 -6.29 -16.78
CA ALA A 11 -0.33 -7.40 -15.87
C ALA A 11 0.37 -6.92 -14.59
N THR A 12 1.35 -6.03 -14.70
CA THR A 12 2.04 -5.43 -13.54
C THR A 12 1.08 -4.61 -12.68
N PHE A 13 0.25 -3.78 -13.31
CA PHE A 13 -0.80 -3.02 -12.63
C PHE A 13 -1.74 -3.93 -11.82
N LEU A 14 -2.26 -4.98 -12.47
CA LEU A 14 -3.18 -5.93 -11.83
C LEU A 14 -2.50 -6.72 -10.71
N LEU A 15 -1.23 -7.12 -10.89
CA LEU A 15 -0.47 -7.85 -9.89
C LEU A 15 -0.21 -6.99 -8.64
N VAL A 16 0.17 -5.73 -8.82
CA VAL A 16 0.38 -4.80 -7.70
C VAL A 16 -0.94 -4.55 -6.96
N LEU A 17 -2.04 -4.33 -7.71
CA LEU A 17 -3.35 -4.13 -7.12
C LEU A 17 -3.85 -5.37 -6.36
N ALA A 18 -3.65 -6.57 -6.91
CA ALA A 18 -3.97 -7.83 -6.25
C ALA A 18 -3.14 -8.02 -4.98
N THR A 19 -1.83 -7.75 -5.03
CA THR A 19 -0.94 -7.88 -3.87
C THR A 19 -1.32 -6.91 -2.76
N TYR A 20 -1.62 -5.66 -3.11
CA TYR A 20 -2.07 -4.65 -2.16
C TYR A 20 -3.41 -5.02 -1.51
N THR A 21 -4.40 -5.42 -2.30
CA THR A 21 -5.73 -5.81 -1.77
C THR A 21 -5.65 -7.05 -0.88
N CYS A 22 -4.86 -8.06 -1.27
CA CYS A 22 -4.58 -9.23 -0.43
C CYS A 22 -3.88 -8.85 0.88
N THR A 23 -2.95 -7.90 0.86
CA THR A 23 -2.27 -7.39 2.06
C THR A 23 -3.25 -6.73 3.02
N VAL A 24 -4.09 -5.83 2.51
CA VAL A 24 -5.11 -5.14 3.32
C VAL A 24 -6.13 -6.15 3.86
N GLY A 25 -6.50 -7.16 3.06
CA GLY A 25 -7.37 -8.25 3.48
C GLY A 25 -6.77 -9.06 4.64
N ALA A 26 -5.49 -9.41 4.56
CA ALA A 26 -4.77 -10.11 5.62
C ALA A 26 -4.65 -9.27 6.90
N LEU A 27 -4.39 -7.97 6.80
CA LEU A 27 -4.37 -7.09 7.98
C LEU A 27 -5.75 -6.95 8.61
N THR A 28 -6.79 -6.82 7.79
CA THR A 28 -8.17 -6.73 8.28
C THR A 28 -8.59 -8.02 8.99
N SER A 29 -8.19 -9.19 8.48
CA SER A 29 -8.49 -10.48 9.12
C SER A 29 -7.72 -10.65 10.43
N ALA A 30 -6.44 -10.25 10.46
CA ALA A 30 -5.64 -10.23 11.69
C ALA A 30 -6.30 -9.35 12.77
N LEU A 31 -6.72 -8.14 12.39
CA LEU A 31 -7.37 -7.22 13.31
C LEU A 31 -8.75 -7.72 13.76
N THR A 32 -9.52 -8.35 12.86
CA THR A 32 -10.80 -8.97 13.19
C THR A 32 -10.66 -10.08 14.22
N ALA A 33 -9.59 -10.88 14.14
CA ALA A 33 -9.32 -11.94 15.12
C ALA A 33 -9.00 -11.38 16.53
N LEU A 34 -8.45 -10.16 16.59
CA LEU A 34 -8.06 -9.49 17.83
C LEU A 34 -9.17 -8.61 18.43
N CYS A 35 -10.00 -7.99 17.58
CA CYS A 35 -11.07 -7.10 18.00
C CYS A 35 -12.34 -7.85 18.43
N ARG A 36 -13.11 -7.25 19.35
CA ARG A 36 -14.36 -7.84 19.88
C ARG A 36 -15.56 -7.65 18.93
N THR A 37 -15.53 -6.64 18.07
CA THR A 37 -16.64 -6.28 17.16
C THR A 37 -16.11 -5.85 15.79
N GLY A 38 -16.88 -6.13 14.73
CA GLY A 38 -16.53 -5.71 13.37
C GLY A 38 -16.50 -4.19 13.19
N ALA A 39 -17.32 -3.44 13.94
CA ALA A 39 -17.31 -1.98 13.91
C ALA A 39 -15.98 -1.39 14.39
N ALA A 40 -15.38 -1.96 15.45
CA ALA A 40 -14.08 -1.53 15.94
C ALA A 40 -12.96 -1.82 14.92
N THR A 41 -12.99 -3.01 14.30
CA THR A 41 -12.07 -3.36 13.21
C THR A 41 -12.18 -2.38 12.06
N GLY A 42 -13.40 -2.10 11.58
CA GLY A 42 -13.63 -1.21 10.45
C GLY A 42 -13.13 0.21 10.71
N LEU A 43 -13.40 0.76 11.91
CA LEU A 43 -12.90 2.07 12.29
C LEU A 43 -11.37 2.11 12.32
N ALA A 44 -10.74 1.11 12.95
CA ALA A 44 -9.29 1.05 13.05
C ALA A 44 -8.61 0.89 11.67
N MET A 45 -9.14 0.05 10.78
CA MET A 45 -8.64 -0.06 9.41
C MET A 45 -8.81 1.22 8.60
N ASN A 46 -9.92 1.94 8.79
CA ASN A 46 -10.12 3.24 8.14
C ASN A 46 -9.12 4.29 8.61
N ILE A 47 -8.84 4.36 9.92
CA ILE A 47 -7.82 5.25 10.46
C ILE A 47 -6.44 4.88 9.88
N MET A 48 -6.09 3.59 9.83
CA MET A 48 -4.86 3.12 9.21
C MET A 48 -4.77 3.49 7.72
N LEU A 49 -5.85 3.33 6.96
CA LEU A 49 -5.91 3.73 5.56
C LEU A 49 -5.64 5.23 5.38
N LEU A 50 -6.28 6.08 6.19
CA LEU A 50 -6.06 7.53 6.14
C LEU A 50 -4.60 7.90 6.45
N LEU A 51 -3.98 7.23 7.42
CA LEU A 51 -2.56 7.41 7.74
C LEU A 51 -1.66 6.97 6.58
N TRP A 52 -1.94 5.84 5.94
CA TRP A 52 -1.19 5.37 4.77
C TRP A 52 -1.33 6.31 3.57
N VAL A 53 -2.52 6.87 3.32
CA VAL A 53 -2.73 7.85 2.25
C VAL A 53 -1.97 9.15 2.53
N LEU A 54 -1.96 9.62 3.78
CA LEU A 54 -1.23 10.82 4.19
C LEU A 54 0.28 10.68 3.97
N VAL A 55 0.84 9.52 4.31
CA VAL A 55 2.28 9.22 4.20
C VAL A 55 2.65 8.69 2.80
N GLY A 56 1.65 8.35 1.98
CA GLY A 56 1.72 7.73 0.65
C GLY A 56 2.52 8.43 -0.43
N GLY A 57 2.93 9.69 -0.20
CA GLY A 57 3.60 10.53 -1.20
C GLY A 57 2.65 11.30 -2.11
N TYR A 58 1.33 11.10 -2.01
CA TYR A 58 0.33 11.83 -2.79
C TYR A 58 -0.06 13.19 -2.17
N LEU A 59 -0.24 13.25 -0.85
CA LEU A 59 -0.64 14.48 -0.14
C LEU A 59 0.55 15.25 0.45
N VAL A 60 1.64 14.55 0.77
CA VAL A 60 2.85 15.14 1.37
C VAL A 60 4.05 14.66 0.57
N ASN A 61 4.84 15.60 0.06
CA ASN A 61 6.07 15.26 -0.66
C ASN A 61 7.02 14.51 0.30
N PRO A 62 7.45 13.27 -0.01
CA PRO A 62 8.33 12.49 0.84
C PRO A 62 9.63 13.21 1.25
N LYS A 63 10.09 14.18 0.44
CA LYS A 63 11.28 15.00 0.72
C LYS A 63 11.07 15.99 1.86
N SER A 64 9.83 16.41 2.13
CA SER A 64 9.47 17.31 3.23
C SER A 64 9.27 16.63 4.58
N ILE A 65 9.31 15.28 4.63
CA ILE A 65 9.10 14.53 5.87
C ILE A 65 10.39 14.58 6.72
N PRO A 66 10.32 15.02 7.99
CA PRO A 66 11.48 15.06 8.88
C PRO A 66 12.06 13.67 9.09
N ALA A 67 13.39 13.57 9.24
CA ALA A 67 14.11 12.29 9.28
C ALA A 67 13.55 11.30 10.32
N GLY A 68 13.09 11.80 11.47
CA GLY A 68 12.50 11.00 12.53
C GLY A 68 11.13 10.37 12.20
N LEU A 69 10.41 10.84 11.18
CA LEU A 69 9.13 10.27 10.72
C LEU A 69 9.25 9.45 9.44
N ARG A 70 10.46 9.38 8.85
CA ARG A 70 10.68 8.73 7.55
C ARG A 70 10.41 7.22 7.59
N TRP A 71 10.56 6.57 8.76
CA TRP A 71 10.23 5.15 8.98
C TRP A 71 8.73 4.85 8.87
N VAL A 72 7.85 5.83 9.10
CA VAL A 72 6.40 5.62 8.97
C VAL A 72 6.02 5.33 7.51
N ARG A 73 6.80 5.84 6.55
CA ARG A 73 6.63 5.51 5.14
C ARG A 73 6.86 4.02 4.87
N CYS A 74 7.76 3.39 5.61
CA CYS A 74 8.01 1.95 5.50
C CYS A 74 6.86 1.08 6.00
N LEU A 75 5.93 1.64 6.79
CA LEU A 75 4.75 0.94 7.29
C LEU A 75 3.54 1.08 6.37
N SER A 76 3.66 1.81 5.26
CA SER A 76 2.56 2.12 4.35
C SER A 76 2.62 1.26 3.09
N PRO A 77 1.90 0.12 2.99
CA PRO A 77 1.84 -0.69 1.77
C PRO A 77 1.34 0.11 0.56
N MET A 78 0.49 1.12 0.79
CA MET A 78 0.00 2.04 -0.25
C MET A 78 1.14 2.85 -0.90
N SER A 79 2.17 3.24 -0.14
CA SER A 79 3.31 4.02 -0.67
C SER A 79 4.07 3.21 -1.71
N TYR A 80 4.34 1.94 -1.39
CA TYR A 80 5.03 1.01 -2.27
C TYR A 80 4.21 0.69 -3.51
N ALA A 81 2.91 0.43 -3.35
CA ALA A 81 2.01 0.18 -4.48
C ALA A 81 1.97 1.38 -5.45
N LEU A 82 1.80 2.60 -4.93
CA LEU A 82 1.77 3.81 -5.75
C LEU A 82 3.08 4.06 -6.49
N GLU A 83 4.23 3.84 -5.85
CA GLU A 83 5.53 4.02 -6.50
C GLU A 83 5.71 3.07 -7.69
N VAL A 84 5.31 1.80 -7.54
CA VAL A 84 5.36 0.81 -8.63
C VAL A 84 4.39 1.17 -9.74
N LEU A 85 3.15 1.54 -9.39
CA LEU A 85 2.12 1.89 -10.37
C LEU A 85 2.50 3.14 -11.16
N ALA A 86 2.98 4.18 -10.47
CA ALA A 86 3.35 5.44 -11.10
C ALA A 86 4.58 5.27 -12.01
N ALA A 87 5.57 4.46 -11.59
CA ALA A 87 6.70 4.09 -12.44
C ALA A 87 6.26 3.27 -13.68
N ASN A 88 5.34 2.32 -13.51
CA ASN A 88 4.81 1.48 -14.59
C ASN A 88 4.06 2.29 -15.65
N GLU A 89 3.31 3.33 -15.25
CA GLU A 89 2.50 4.12 -16.18
C GLU A 89 3.23 5.33 -16.76
N MET A 90 4.06 6.01 -15.96
CA MET A 90 4.64 7.30 -16.34
C MET A 90 6.16 7.25 -16.56
N GLY A 91 6.85 6.19 -16.16
CA GLY A 91 8.32 6.13 -16.16
C GLY A 91 8.95 6.33 -17.54
N ASP A 92 8.33 5.76 -18.58
CA ASP A 92 8.83 5.79 -19.97
C ASP A 92 8.00 6.71 -20.88
N GLN A 93 7.08 7.50 -20.30
CA GLN A 93 6.18 8.35 -21.09
C GLN A 93 6.74 9.75 -21.26
N ILE A 94 6.47 10.32 -22.43
CA ILE A 94 6.79 11.71 -22.76
C ILE A 94 5.47 12.44 -22.96
N TYR A 95 5.28 13.55 -22.25
CA TYR A 95 4.07 14.34 -22.30
C TYR A 95 4.31 15.66 -23.04
N SER A 96 3.33 16.08 -23.84
CA SER A 96 3.26 17.43 -24.42
C SER A 96 2.13 18.20 -23.75
N LEU A 97 2.47 19.31 -23.08
CA LEU A 97 1.49 20.16 -22.42
C LEU A 97 1.11 21.30 -23.37
N ARG A 98 -0.07 21.16 -23.98
CA ARG A 98 -0.68 22.22 -24.80
C ARG A 98 -1.84 22.84 -24.02
N VAL A 99 -1.58 23.99 -23.39
CA VAL A 99 -2.59 24.78 -22.68
C VAL A 99 -2.83 26.08 -23.43
N THR A 100 -4.09 26.38 -23.76
CA THR A 100 -4.46 27.63 -24.45
C THR A 100 -4.04 28.85 -23.62
N GLY A 101 -3.17 29.69 -24.17
CA GLY A 101 -2.65 30.90 -23.50
C GLY A 101 -1.29 30.76 -22.82
N TYR A 102 -0.65 29.58 -22.89
CA TYR A 102 0.71 29.34 -22.40
C TYR A 102 1.61 28.78 -23.51
N ALA A 103 2.94 28.92 -23.35
CA ALA A 103 3.89 28.28 -24.25
C ALA A 103 3.73 26.75 -24.17
N GLU A 104 3.65 26.11 -25.33
CA GLU A 104 3.61 24.65 -25.41
C GLU A 104 4.94 24.09 -24.94
N VAL A 105 4.90 23.20 -23.95
CA VAL A 105 6.09 22.49 -23.45
C VAL A 105 6.03 21.08 -24.01
N GLU A 106 6.87 20.81 -24.99
CA GLU A 106 7.04 19.51 -25.63
C GLU A 106 8.23 18.77 -25.00
N GLY A 107 8.13 17.44 -24.87
CA GLY A 107 9.25 16.61 -24.39
C GLY A 107 9.36 16.49 -22.87
N LEU A 108 8.28 16.70 -22.12
CA LEU A 108 8.29 16.53 -20.66
C LEU A 108 8.37 15.04 -20.31
N GLU A 109 9.53 14.61 -19.81
CA GLU A 109 9.73 13.24 -19.33
C GLU A 109 8.84 12.98 -18.11
N GLY A 110 8.08 11.88 -18.13
CA GLY A 110 7.24 11.48 -17.00
C GLY A 110 8.04 11.22 -15.73
N ASN A 111 9.33 10.87 -15.85
CA ASN A 111 10.24 10.75 -14.72
C ASN A 111 10.40 12.07 -13.93
N LEU A 112 10.28 13.23 -14.58
CA LEU A 112 10.43 14.55 -13.96
C LEU A 112 9.20 14.83 -13.12
N PHE A 113 8.03 14.52 -13.67
CA PHE A 113 6.76 14.59 -12.94
C PHE A 113 6.77 13.68 -11.71
N LEU A 114 7.23 12.44 -11.85
CA LEU A 114 7.36 11.50 -10.73
C LEU A 114 8.32 12.03 -9.65
N ARG A 115 9.47 12.56 -10.07
CA ARG A 115 10.48 13.14 -9.14
C ARG A 115 9.95 14.36 -8.39
N GLU A 116 9.06 15.14 -9.00
CA GLU A 116 8.41 16.29 -8.38
C GLU A 116 7.38 15.86 -7.33
N LEU A 117 6.60 14.81 -7.62
CA LEU A 117 5.77 14.12 -6.62
C LEU A 117 6.60 13.42 -5.53
N GLY A 118 7.92 13.35 -5.69
CA GLY A 118 8.83 12.67 -4.78
C GLY A 118 8.78 11.14 -4.88
N LEU A 119 8.27 10.63 -6.00
CA LEU A 119 8.32 9.22 -6.39
C LEU A 119 9.59 8.99 -7.21
N GLU A 120 10.33 7.93 -6.89
CA GLU A 120 11.58 7.58 -7.58
C GLU A 120 11.36 6.36 -8.48
N PRO A 121 11.35 6.52 -9.82
CA PRO A 121 11.07 5.41 -10.74
C PRO A 121 12.11 4.29 -10.63
N THR A 122 13.36 4.64 -10.32
CA THR A 122 14.49 3.71 -10.16
C THR A 122 14.29 2.72 -9.02
N ARG A 123 13.43 3.04 -8.04
CA ARG A 123 13.18 2.21 -6.85
C ARG A 123 11.91 1.37 -6.96
N ALA A 124 11.24 1.39 -8.11
CA ALA A 124 10.02 0.61 -8.33
C ALA A 124 10.20 -0.87 -8.01
N LEU A 125 11.33 -1.49 -8.39
CA LEU A 125 11.60 -2.89 -8.08
C LEU A 125 11.74 -3.13 -6.57
N GLU A 126 12.46 -2.26 -5.86
CA GLU A 126 12.61 -2.33 -4.40
C GLU A 126 11.24 -2.22 -3.72
N SER A 127 10.41 -1.29 -4.19
CA SER A 127 9.04 -1.08 -3.69
C SER A 127 8.14 -2.29 -3.96
N ALA A 128 8.26 -2.95 -5.12
CA ALA A 128 7.53 -4.18 -5.40
C ALA A 128 7.93 -5.33 -4.46
N ILE A 129 9.25 -5.50 -4.22
CA ILE A 129 9.76 -6.50 -3.28
C ILE A 129 9.31 -6.19 -1.85
N ALA A 130 9.38 -4.93 -1.44
CA ALA A 130 8.92 -4.49 -0.13
C ALA A 130 7.42 -4.77 0.07
N LEU A 131 6.59 -4.51 -0.95
CA LEU A 131 5.16 -4.82 -0.93
C LEU A 131 4.92 -6.33 -0.80
N ALA A 132 5.66 -7.17 -1.54
CA ALA A 132 5.54 -8.62 -1.44
C ALA A 132 5.98 -9.16 -0.07
N ALA A 133 7.06 -8.62 0.50
CA ALA A 133 7.51 -8.96 1.84
C ALA A 133 6.48 -8.55 2.91
N PHE A 134 5.90 -7.36 2.76
CA PHE A 134 4.88 -6.85 3.65
C PHE A 134 3.58 -7.68 3.57
N TRP A 135 3.18 -8.11 2.37
CA TRP A 135 2.11 -9.08 2.18
C TRP A 135 2.38 -10.38 2.95
N ALA A 136 3.54 -11.00 2.76
CA ALA A 136 3.90 -12.24 3.45
C ALA A 136 3.88 -12.07 4.99
N GLY A 137 4.39 -10.95 5.48
CA GLY A 137 4.34 -10.59 6.90
C GLY A 137 2.91 -10.43 7.43
N SER A 138 2.03 -9.78 6.67
CA SER A 138 0.62 -9.63 7.04
C SER A 138 -0.15 -10.95 7.08
N VAL A 139 0.17 -11.89 6.17
CA VAL A 139 -0.41 -13.24 6.18
C VAL A 139 0.03 -14.01 7.41
N ALA A 140 1.33 -13.97 7.73
CA ALA A 140 1.85 -14.61 8.94
C ALA A 140 1.23 -14.02 10.22
N LEU A 141 1.05 -12.70 10.26
CA LEU A 141 0.36 -12.01 11.37
C LEU A 141 -1.10 -12.46 11.50
N ALA A 142 -1.83 -12.55 10.39
CA ALA A 142 -3.22 -13.02 10.38
C ALA A 142 -3.34 -14.45 10.91
N PHE A 143 -2.45 -15.34 10.48
CA PHE A 143 -2.39 -16.70 10.97
C PHE A 143 -2.08 -16.76 12.47
N ALA A 144 -1.08 -16.00 12.93
CA ALA A 144 -0.74 -15.94 14.35
C ALA A 144 -1.89 -15.37 15.21
N ALA A 145 -2.54 -14.30 14.75
CA ALA A 145 -3.66 -13.67 15.46
C ALA A 145 -4.86 -14.62 15.58
N THR A 146 -5.20 -15.33 14.51
CA THR A 146 -6.29 -16.32 14.51
C THR A 146 -5.94 -17.51 15.41
N ALA A 147 -4.74 -18.08 15.29
CA ALA A 147 -4.27 -19.16 16.16
C ALA A 147 -4.30 -18.78 17.66
N PHE A 148 -3.83 -17.58 17.99
CA PHE A 148 -3.88 -17.05 19.35
C PHE A 148 -5.30 -16.86 19.87
N SER A 149 -6.20 -16.33 19.04
CA SER A 149 -7.61 -16.15 19.38
C SER A 149 -8.32 -17.47 19.65
N LEU A 150 -7.96 -18.54 18.92
CA LEU A 150 -8.48 -19.89 19.10
C LEU A 150 -7.96 -20.51 20.38
N TRP A 151 -6.66 -20.43 20.64
CA TRP A 151 -6.04 -20.94 21.87
C TRP A 151 -6.66 -20.32 23.13
N ARG A 152 -6.93 -19.01 23.11
CA ARG A 152 -7.62 -18.32 24.23
C ARG A 152 -9.02 -18.86 24.50
N ARG A 153 -9.74 -19.35 23.48
CA ARG A 153 -11.09 -19.91 23.65
C ARG A 153 -11.07 -21.33 24.18
N THR A 154 -10.10 -22.14 23.79
CA THR A 154 -9.97 -23.55 24.24
C THR A 154 -9.31 -23.69 25.61
N GLY A 155 -8.43 -22.76 26.03
CA GLY A 155 -7.72 -22.83 27.31
C GLY A 155 -8.55 -22.62 28.59
N GLY A 156 -9.85 -22.32 28.50
CA GLY A 156 -10.73 -22.03 29.66
C GLY A 156 -11.68 -23.16 30.08
N GLY A 157 -11.59 -24.35 29.45
CA GLY A 157 -12.62 -25.40 29.53
C GLY A 157 -12.42 -26.53 30.54
N TRP A 158 -11.58 -26.38 31.57
CA TRP A 158 -11.32 -27.46 32.56
C TRP A 158 -11.82 -27.15 33.98
N GLY A 159 -12.87 -26.32 34.14
CA GLY A 159 -13.37 -25.91 35.46
C GLY A 159 -14.86 -26.09 35.71
N ARG A 160 -15.63 -26.71 34.80
CA ARG A 160 -17.10 -26.80 34.90
C ARG A 160 -17.69 -28.18 34.62
N ALA A 161 -16.96 -29.23 34.99
CA ALA A 161 -17.48 -30.60 35.01
C ALA A 161 -17.21 -31.21 36.41
N GLY A 162 -17.91 -30.69 37.42
CA GLY A 162 -17.73 -31.10 38.80
C GLY A 162 -18.38 -30.15 39.80
N ALA A 163 -19.70 -30.01 39.72
CA ALA A 163 -20.56 -29.53 40.80
C ALA A 163 -21.97 -30.09 40.56
#